data_AF-A0AAQ1MBU2-F1
#
_entry.id   AF-A0AAQ1MBU2-F1
#
_cell.length_a   1.000
_cell.length_b   1.000
_cell.length_c   1.000
_cell.angle_alpha   90.00
_cell.angle_beta   90.00
_cell.angle_gamma   90.00
#
_symmetry.space_group_name_H-M   'P 1'
#
loop_
_entity.id
_entity.type
_entity.pdbx_description
1 polymer ?
#
loop_
_entity_poly.entity_id
_entity_poly.type
_entity_poly.pdbx_seq_one_letter_code
_entity_poly.pdbx_strand_id
1 'polypeptide(L)'
;MEEKSLYQTLLDQGVPQTDIGNHYSDLYVRVTRKTKEIIQDYIQRNGLKGMPEVFRSNIAGEGYWYDIPFAYIPFWEERMKKGRGLGR
;
A
#
# COMPACT_ATOMS: atom_id res chain seq x y z
N MET A 1 -11.98 -0.80 17.29
CA MET A 1 -10.55 -0.91 16.94
C MET A 1 -10.39 -0.06 15.69
N GLU A 2 -9.46 0.90 15.68
CA GLU A 2 -9.18 1.68 14.47
C GLU A 2 -8.75 0.72 13.36
N GLU A 3 -9.47 0.74 12.24
CA GLU A 3 -9.15 -0.09 11.09
C GLU A 3 -7.83 0.39 10.49
N LYS A 4 -6.79 -0.46 10.56
CA LYS A 4 -5.46 -0.12 10.07
C LYS A 4 -5.47 -0.12 8.54
N SER A 5 -4.71 0.79 7.95
CA SER A 5 -4.46 0.76 6.51
C SER A 5 -3.64 -0.47 6.10
N LEU A 6 -3.73 -0.87 4.84
CA LEU A 6 -2.88 -1.93 4.30
C LEU A 6 -1.39 -1.58 4.46
N TYR A 7 -1.02 -0.32 4.21
CA TYR A 7 0.33 0.18 4.44
C TYR A 7 0.81 -0.05 5.87
N GLN A 8 0.03 0.37 6.87
CA GLN A 8 0.39 0.17 8.28
C GLN A 8 0.44 -1.32 8.65
N THR A 9 -0.46 -2.13 8.09
CA THR A 9 -0.48 -3.59 8.32
C THR A 9 0.80 -4.25 7.81
N LEU A 10 1.32 -3.84 6.66
CA LEU A 10 2.59 -4.34 6.11
C LEU A 10 3.76 -4.00 7.03
N LEU A 11 3.83 -2.75 7.53
CA LEU A 11 4.87 -2.32 8.46
C LEU A 11 4.80 -3.08 9.80
N ASP A 12 3.61 -3.20 10.38
CA ASP A 12 3.39 -3.89 11.66
C ASP A 12 3.76 -5.38 11.58
N GLN A 13 3.55 -6.00 10.43
CA GLN A 13 3.96 -7.38 10.20
C GLN A 13 5.44 -7.51 9.83
N GLY A 14 6.20 -6.42 9.78
CA GLY A 14 7.64 -6.42 9.51
C GLY A 14 7.98 -6.72 8.05
N VAL A 15 7.20 -6.18 7.11
CA VAL A 15 7.62 -6.07 5.71
C VAL A 15 8.66 -4.94 5.63
N PRO A 16 9.85 -5.17 5.06
CA PRO A 16 10.87 -4.14 5.02
C PRO A 16 10.42 -2.98 4.13
N GLN A 17 10.78 -1.75 4.50
CA GLN A 17 10.42 -0.55 3.72
C GLN A 17 10.94 -0.63 2.28
N THR A 18 12.03 -1.34 2.02
CA THR A 18 12.57 -1.57 0.67
C THR A 18 11.64 -2.41 -0.22
N ASP A 19 10.73 -3.17 0.36
CA ASP A 19 9.71 -3.95 -0.36
C ASP A 19 8.36 -3.22 -0.40
N ILE A 20 8.33 -1.93 -0.03
CA ILE A 20 7.15 -1.07 -0.04
C ILE A 20 7.49 0.23 -0.78
N GLY A 21 6.83 0.45 -1.91
CA GLY A 21 6.91 1.68 -2.68
C GLY A 21 5.53 2.34 -2.80
N ASN A 22 5.49 3.48 -3.45
CA ASN A 22 4.23 4.12 -3.81
C ASN A 22 4.41 4.99 -5.06
N HIS A 23 3.31 5.24 -5.75
CA HIS A 23 3.21 6.27 -6.77
C HIS A 23 1.92 7.07 -6.53
N TYR A 24 2.06 8.34 -6.13
CA TYR A 24 0.94 9.13 -5.60
C TYR A 24 0.15 8.35 -4.52
N SER A 25 -1.12 8.03 -4.78
CA SER A 25 -2.04 7.31 -3.90
C SER A 25 -1.90 5.79 -3.97
N ASP A 26 -1.18 5.28 -4.95
CA ASP A 26 -1.10 3.85 -5.24
C ASP A 26 0.04 3.23 -4.44
N LEU A 27 -0.23 2.07 -3.86
CA LEU A 27 0.70 1.36 -3.00
C LEU A 27 1.35 0.23 -3.80
N TYR A 28 2.69 0.24 -3.85
CA TYR A 28 3.47 -0.80 -4.47
C TYR A 28 4.07 -1.73 -3.41
N VAL A 29 3.90 -3.04 -3.56
CA VAL A 29 4.41 -4.02 -2.59
C VAL A 29 5.11 -5.15 -3.32
N ARG A 30 6.34 -5.45 -2.95
CA ARG A 30 7.08 -6.56 -3.58
C ARG A 30 6.36 -7.89 -3.35
N VAL A 31 6.28 -8.71 -4.39
CA VAL A 31 5.65 -10.03 -4.31
C VAL A 31 6.58 -11.00 -3.59
N THR A 32 6.21 -11.35 -2.37
CA THR A 32 6.81 -12.40 -1.56
C THR A 32 5.70 -13.29 -1.00
N ARG A 33 6.06 -14.45 -0.45
CA ARG A 33 5.08 -15.31 0.23
C ARG A 33 4.38 -14.57 1.37
N LYS A 34 5.16 -13.83 2.18
CA LYS A 34 4.66 -13.07 3.32
C LYS A 34 3.71 -11.95 2.89
N THR A 35 4.10 -11.13 1.92
CA THR A 35 3.25 -10.03 1.45
C THR A 35 1.97 -10.54 0.79
N LYS A 36 2.03 -11.67 0.08
CA LYS A 36 0.83 -12.35 -0.45
C LYS A 36 -0.14 -12.75 0.66
N GLU A 37 0.34 -13.39 1.72
CA GLU A 37 -0.49 -13.81 2.86
C GLU A 37 -1.14 -12.60 3.54
N ILE A 38 -0.36 -11.53 3.76
CA ILE A 38 -0.86 -10.27 4.36
C ILE A 38 -1.96 -9.62 3.51
N ILE A 39 -1.71 -9.45 2.21
CA ILE A 39 -2.65 -8.79 1.30
C ILE A 39 -3.95 -9.61 1.19
N GLN A 40 -3.85 -10.94 1.10
CA GLN A 40 -5.02 -11.81 1.04
C GLN A 40 -5.86 -11.74 2.33
N ASP A 41 -5.23 -11.81 3.49
CA ASP A 41 -5.90 -11.67 4.78
C ASP A 41 -6.54 -10.28 4.93
N TYR A 42 -5.85 -9.23 4.51
CA TYR A 42 -6.37 -7.86 4.54
C TYR A 42 -7.62 -7.70 3.66
N ILE A 43 -7.60 -8.23 2.44
CA ILE A 43 -8.74 -8.20 1.50
C ILE A 43 -9.94 -8.93 2.09
N GLN A 44 -9.73 -10.09 2.72
CA GLN A 44 -10.82 -10.86 3.33
C GLN A 44 -11.47 -10.13 4.51
N ARG A 45 -10.69 -9.39 5.29
CA ARG A 45 -11.18 -8.73 6.51
C ARG A 45 -11.80 -7.35 6.25
N ASN A 46 -11.17 -6.56 5.38
CA ASN A 46 -11.50 -5.13 5.21
C ASN A 46 -11.95 -4.79 3.79
N GLY A 47 -11.65 -5.65 2.82
CA GLY A 47 -11.78 -5.33 1.40
C GLY A 47 -10.72 -4.33 0.92
N LEU A 48 -10.71 -4.09 -0.39
CA LEU A 48 -9.94 -3.03 -1.02
C LEU A 48 -10.83 -2.27 -2.00
N LYS A 49 -10.57 -0.97 -2.17
CA LYS A 49 -11.31 -0.14 -3.14
C LYS A 49 -10.97 -0.46 -4.60
N GLY A 50 -9.82 -1.10 -4.84
CA GLY A 50 -9.37 -1.57 -6.14
C GLY A 50 -8.79 -2.98 -6.03
N MET A 51 -8.76 -3.72 -7.14
CA MET A 51 -8.12 -5.03 -7.19
C MET A 51 -6.60 -4.87 -7.31
N PRO A 52 -5.80 -5.59 -6.51
CA PRO A 52 -4.36 -5.64 -6.71
C PRO A 52 -4.02 -6.24 -8.07
N GLU A 53 -3.20 -5.55 -8.84
CA GLU A 53 -2.60 -6.08 -10.07
C GLU A 53 -1.13 -6.46 -9.80
N VAL A 54 -0.57 -7.37 -10.59
CA VAL A 54 0.85 -7.74 -10.48
C VAL A 54 1.57 -7.28 -11.73
N PHE A 55 2.66 -6.53 -11.54
CA PHE A 55 3.55 -6.13 -12.63
C PHE A 55 4.99 -6.56 -12.34
N ARG A 56 5.79 -6.66 -13.40
CA ARG A 56 7.24 -6.89 -13.29
C ARG A 56 7.94 -5.54 -13.23
N SER A 57 8.74 -5.31 -12.19
CA SER A 57 9.59 -4.10 -12.11
C SER A 57 10.62 -4.11 -13.24
N ASN A 58 10.86 -2.93 -13.82
CA ASN A 58 11.91 -2.72 -14.82
C ASN A 58 13.31 -2.60 -14.20
N ILE A 59 13.39 -2.50 -12.87
CA ILE A 59 14.66 -2.46 -12.14
C ILE A 59 15.20 -3.88 -11.98
N ALA A 60 16.45 -4.08 -12.40
CA ALA A 60 17.10 -5.38 -12.33
C ALA A 60 17.16 -5.90 -10.88
N GLY A 61 16.71 -7.14 -10.66
CA GLY A 61 16.74 -7.81 -9.36
C GLY A 61 15.52 -7.56 -8.45
N GLU A 62 14.62 -6.64 -8.80
CA GLU A 62 13.46 -6.35 -7.95
C GLU A 62 12.31 -7.35 -8.13
N GLY A 63 12.14 -7.91 -9.34
CA GLY A 63 11.15 -8.96 -9.60
C GLY A 63 9.73 -8.43 -9.76
N TYR A 64 8.75 -9.12 -9.17
CA TYR A 64 7.32 -8.79 -9.28
C TYR A 64 6.84 -7.94 -8.11
N TRP A 65 5.93 -7.02 -8.39
CA TRP A 65 5.32 -6.10 -7.44
C TRP A 65 3.81 -6.08 -7.63
N TYR A 66 3.08 -5.91 -6.53
CA TYR A 66 1.67 -5.57 -6.52
C TYR A 66 1.50 -4.07 -6.77
N ASP A 67 0.60 -3.71 -7.67
CA ASP A 67 0.02 -2.38 -7.80
C ASP A 67 -1.35 -2.39 -7.11
N ILE A 68 -1.51 -1.60 -6.05
CA ILE A 68 -2.73 -1.54 -5.25
C ILE A 68 -3.29 -0.11 -5.30
N PRO A 69 -4.33 0.13 -6.11
CA PRO A 69 -4.85 1.47 -6.34
C PRO A 69 -5.37 2.11 -5.04
N PHE A 70 -5.03 3.38 -4.83
CA PHE A 70 -5.50 4.21 -3.71
C PHE A 70 -5.19 3.70 -2.29
N ALA A 71 -4.36 2.67 -2.13
CA ALA A 71 -4.09 2.03 -0.84
C ALA A 71 -2.95 2.69 -0.04
N TYR A 72 -2.24 3.67 -0.61
CA TYR A 72 -1.19 4.42 0.09
C TYR A 72 -1.79 5.57 0.90
N ILE A 73 -2.24 5.26 2.12
CA ILE A 73 -2.88 6.22 3.03
C ILE A 73 -2.06 7.48 3.35
N PRO A 74 -0.72 7.44 3.51
CA PRO A 74 0.06 8.64 3.80
C PRO A 74 -0.13 9.79 2.79
N PHE A 75 -0.36 9.46 1.51
CA PHE A 75 -0.66 10.45 0.47
C PHE A 75 -1.96 11.23 0.77
N TRP A 76 -3.01 10.54 1.21
CA TRP A 76 -4.30 11.14 1.52
C TRP A 76 -4.25 11.98 2.79
N GLU A 77 -3.53 11.50 3.82
CA GLU A 77 -3.33 12.24 5.06
C GLU A 77 -2.62 13.58 4.80
N GLU A 78 -1.60 13.59 3.93
CA GLU A 78 -0.92 14.82 3.54
C GLU A 78 -1.86 15.78 2.81
N ARG A 79 -2.67 15.28 1.87
CA ARG A 79 -3.67 16.07 1.13
C ARG A 79 -4.72 16.67 2.06
N MET A 80 -5.21 15.91 3.03
CA MET A 80 -6.20 16.40 4.01
C MET A 80 -5.62 17.50 4.92
N LYS A 81 -4.35 17.38 5.31
CA LYS A 81 -3.64 18.43 6.06
C LYS A 81 -3.54 19.72 5.25
N LYS A 82 -3.20 19.62 3.96
CA LYS A 82 -3.10 20.77 3.05
C LYS A 82 -4.46 21.42 2.74
N GLY A 83 -5.52 20.62 2.58
CA GLY A 83 -6.89 21.12 2.32
C GLY A 83 -7.50 21.91 3.47
N ARG A 84 -7.08 21.65 4.71
CA ARG A 84 -7.49 22.45 5.88
C ARG A 84 -6.77 23.82 5.99
N GLY A 85 -5.80 24.10 5.11
CA GLY A 85 -5.08 25.38 5.05
C GLY A 85 -5.65 26.43 4.09
N LEU A 86 -6.65 26.07 3.27
CA LEU A 86 -7.29 26.96 2.27
C LEU A 86 -8.64 27.54 2.74
N GLY A 87 -8.91 27.49 4.05
CA GLY A 87 -10.02 28.18 4.69
C GLY A 87 -9.54 29.41 5.46
N ARG A 88 -9.17 30.48 4.74
CA ARG A 88 -9.25 31.86 5.23
C ARG A 88 -9.62 32.77 4.07
#